data_AF-J8HWQ0-F1
#
_entry.id   AF-J8HWQ0-F1
#
_cell.length_a   1.000
_cell.length_b   1.000
_cell.length_c   1.000
_cell.angle_alpha   90.00
_cell.angle_beta   90.00
_cell.angle_gamma   90.00
#
_symmetry.space_group_name_H-M   'P 1'
#
loop_
_entity.id
_entity.type
_entity.pdbx_description
1 polymer ?
#
loop_
_entity_poly.entity_id
_entity_poly.type
_entity_poly.pdbx_seq_one_letter_code
_entity_poly.pdbx_strand_id
1 'polypeptide(L)'
;MSNQIFKMEVDGKTITWEEKSHAQIFRNFWKYFMEKDLQKTITTIELVGIRTSNLPFFESINGSKKKNIFVTADYYVYTHLTPAAMQKVYTKFISGWEKQNDGPLNKEFENTLDQPQDEEKPKLKNIYKKSLAMDLVRAGHDLHHTMRNRSNPKYQIYVLVETPEMIRDLLALVERDERLYQEGQKK
;
A
#
# COMPACT_ATOMS: atom_id res chain seq x y z
N MET A 1 -17.08 -27.87 11.73
CA MET A 1 -16.13 -26.81 11.30
C MET A 1 -16.13 -26.81 9.79
N SER A 2 -16.32 -25.66 9.15
CA SER A 2 -16.29 -25.57 7.68
C SER A 2 -14.85 -25.71 7.20
N ASN A 3 -14.59 -26.72 6.35
CA ASN A 3 -13.31 -26.86 5.68
C ASN A 3 -13.14 -25.75 4.64
N GLN A 4 -11.92 -25.26 4.52
CA GLN A 4 -11.50 -24.30 3.51
C GLN A 4 -10.91 -25.09 2.34
N ILE A 5 -11.32 -24.74 1.12
CA ILE A 5 -10.84 -25.37 -0.10
C ILE A 5 -10.08 -24.34 -0.91
N PHE A 6 -8.89 -24.68 -1.36
CA PHE A 6 -8.11 -23.89 -2.30
C PHE A 6 -7.72 -24.76 -3.49
N LYS A 7 -7.86 -24.20 -4.69
CA LYS A 7 -7.53 -24.85 -5.95
C LYS A 7 -6.61 -23.95 -6.75
N MET A 8 -5.57 -24.53 -7.32
CA MET A 8 -4.67 -23.87 -8.25
C MET A 8 -4.32 -24.80 -9.41
N GLU A 9 -3.93 -24.22 -10.53
CA GLU A 9 -3.38 -24.94 -11.68
C GLU A 9 -1.91 -24.54 -11.82
N VAL A 10 -1.02 -25.53 -11.90
CA VAL A 10 0.42 -25.31 -12.06
C VAL A 10 0.96 -26.38 -13.00
N ASP A 11 1.60 -25.97 -14.10
CA ASP A 11 2.16 -26.84 -15.13
C ASP A 11 1.14 -27.88 -15.67
N GLY A 12 -0.10 -27.44 -15.92
CA GLY A 12 -1.18 -28.28 -16.42
C GLY A 12 -1.72 -29.31 -15.43
N LYS A 13 -1.34 -29.22 -14.14
CA LYS A 13 -1.87 -30.06 -13.05
C LYS A 13 -2.72 -29.23 -12.11
N THR A 14 -3.95 -29.67 -11.86
CA THR A 14 -4.81 -29.09 -10.84
C THR A 14 -4.46 -29.64 -9.47
N ILE A 15 -4.12 -28.74 -8.54
CA ILE A 15 -3.83 -29.06 -7.15
C ILE A 15 -4.96 -28.50 -6.29
N THR A 16 -5.50 -29.36 -5.42
CA THR A 16 -6.57 -28.98 -4.48
C THR A 16 -6.12 -29.30 -3.06
N TRP A 17 -6.24 -28.33 -2.16
CA TRP A 17 -6.09 -28.53 -0.72
C TRP A 17 -7.40 -28.24 -0.01
N GLU A 18 -7.82 -29.17 0.84
CA GLU A 18 -8.96 -29.02 1.72
C GLU A 18 -8.46 -29.12 3.17
N GLU A 19 -8.56 -28.01 3.91
CA GLU A 19 -7.96 -27.88 5.24
C GLU A 19 -8.90 -27.16 6.20
N LYS A 20 -8.69 -27.38 7.50
CA LYS A 20 -9.50 -26.71 8.54
C LYS A 20 -9.24 -25.21 8.67
N SER A 21 -8.15 -24.69 8.09
CA SER A 21 -7.77 -23.27 8.23
C SER A 21 -7.04 -22.73 6.99
N HIS A 22 -7.28 -21.47 6.64
CA HIS A 22 -6.54 -20.77 5.58
C HIS A 22 -5.03 -20.73 5.84
N ALA A 23 -4.63 -20.63 7.11
CA ALA A 23 -3.21 -20.64 7.48
C ALA A 23 -2.53 -21.98 7.12
N GLN A 24 -3.26 -23.10 7.24
CA GLN A 24 -2.72 -24.40 6.85
C GLN A 24 -2.59 -24.52 5.33
N ILE A 25 -3.60 -24.07 4.58
CA ILE A 25 -3.53 -23.97 3.10
C ILE A 25 -2.33 -23.13 2.68
N PHE A 26 -2.11 -21.98 3.32
CA PHE A 26 -1.01 -21.08 3.00
C PHE A 26 0.36 -21.73 3.23
N ARG A 27 0.51 -22.55 4.27
CA ARG A 27 1.74 -23.33 4.49
C ARG A 27 1.93 -24.41 3.44
N ASN A 28 0.86 -25.14 3.10
CA ASN A 28 0.90 -26.19 2.07
C ASN A 28 1.27 -25.58 0.70
N PHE A 29 0.75 -24.39 0.40
CA PHE A 29 1.11 -23.60 -0.77
C PHE A 29 2.62 -23.36 -0.88
N TRP A 30 3.22 -22.75 0.14
CA TRP A 30 4.66 -22.47 0.11
C TRP A 30 5.49 -23.75 0.12
N LYS A 31 5.09 -24.74 0.91
CA LYS A 31 5.75 -26.04 0.96
C LYS A 31 5.82 -26.68 -0.42
N TYR A 32 4.72 -26.68 -1.16
CA TYR A 32 4.67 -27.23 -2.52
C TYR A 32 5.71 -26.59 -3.45
N PHE A 33 5.77 -25.25 -3.49
CA PHE A 33 6.70 -24.56 -4.39
C PHE A 33 8.16 -24.67 -3.95
N MET A 34 8.43 -24.60 -2.65
CA MET A 34 9.78 -24.81 -2.10
C MET A 34 10.30 -26.23 -2.35
N GLU A 35 9.44 -27.24 -2.26
CA GLU A 35 9.80 -28.64 -2.57
C GLU A 35 9.95 -28.88 -4.08
N LYS A 36 9.21 -28.13 -4.90
CA LYS A 36 9.25 -28.25 -6.36
C LYS A 36 10.49 -27.62 -6.97
N ASP A 37 10.75 -26.36 -6.65
CA ASP A 37 11.96 -25.64 -7.05
C ASP A 37 12.17 -24.43 -6.12
N LEU A 38 13.13 -24.58 -5.21
CA LEU A 38 13.45 -23.55 -4.23
C LEU A 38 14.01 -22.27 -4.88
N GLN A 39 14.87 -22.40 -5.88
CA GLN A 39 15.51 -21.25 -6.51
C GLN A 39 14.50 -20.45 -7.32
N LYS A 40 13.70 -21.15 -8.15
CA LYS A 40 12.61 -20.53 -8.89
C LYS A 40 11.60 -19.86 -7.95
N THR A 41 11.33 -20.49 -6.80
CA THR A 41 10.46 -19.89 -5.77
C THR A 41 11.02 -18.57 -5.28
N ILE A 42 12.28 -18.52 -4.86
CA ILE A 42 12.94 -17.29 -4.39
C ILE A 42 12.88 -16.21 -5.47
N THR A 43 13.32 -16.53 -6.69
CA THR A 43 13.30 -15.57 -7.81
C THR A 43 11.89 -15.08 -8.11
N THR A 44 10.88 -15.95 -8.00
CA THR A 44 9.48 -15.55 -8.18
C THR A 44 9.03 -14.61 -7.07
N ILE A 45 9.32 -14.91 -5.78
CA ILE A 45 8.95 -14.05 -4.64
C ILE A 45 9.57 -12.65 -4.81
N GLU A 46 10.84 -12.59 -5.22
CA GLU A 46 11.56 -11.33 -5.48
C GLU A 46 10.96 -10.59 -6.67
N LEU A 47 10.78 -11.27 -7.82
CA LEU A 47 10.23 -10.70 -9.04
C LEU A 47 8.84 -10.10 -8.82
N VAL A 48 7.99 -10.81 -8.08
CA VAL A 48 6.64 -10.33 -7.80
C VAL A 48 6.56 -9.48 -6.53
N GLY A 49 7.66 -9.17 -5.86
CA GLY A 49 7.66 -8.32 -4.66
C GLY A 49 6.70 -8.81 -3.56
N ILE A 50 6.71 -10.10 -3.26
CA ILE A 50 5.98 -10.63 -2.10
C ILE A 50 6.71 -10.23 -0.83
N ARG A 51 5.95 -9.72 0.14
CA ARG A 51 6.50 -9.19 1.39
C ARG A 51 7.19 -10.31 2.19
N THR A 52 8.44 -10.06 2.57
CA THR A 52 9.26 -10.97 3.38
C THR A 52 9.80 -10.29 4.63
N SER A 53 10.28 -11.11 5.57
CA SER A 53 10.90 -10.70 6.81
C SER A 53 12.30 -11.30 6.92
N ASN A 54 13.20 -10.57 7.56
CA ASN A 54 14.48 -11.07 8.03
C ASN A 54 14.38 -11.77 9.40
N LEU A 55 13.18 -11.84 10.00
CA LEU A 55 12.97 -12.42 11.32
C LEU A 55 12.15 -13.73 11.23
N PRO A 56 12.50 -14.75 12.04
CA PRO A 56 11.78 -16.02 12.10
C PRO A 56 10.38 -15.90 12.71
N PHE A 57 10.11 -14.80 13.42
CA PHE A 57 8.84 -14.56 14.09
C PHE A 57 8.34 -13.16 13.79
N PHE A 58 7.02 -13.05 13.70
CA PHE A 58 6.30 -11.79 13.82
C PHE A 58 5.89 -11.58 15.28
N GLU A 59 6.20 -10.42 15.83
CA GLU A 59 5.77 -9.99 17.17
C GLU A 59 4.56 -9.06 17.03
N SER A 60 3.42 -9.46 17.57
CA SER A 60 2.24 -8.59 17.64
C SER A 60 2.32 -7.61 18.80
N ILE A 61 1.47 -6.58 18.76
CA ILE A 61 1.41 -5.50 19.77
C ILE A 61 1.20 -6.04 21.20
N ASN A 62 0.54 -7.19 21.34
CA ASN A 62 0.32 -7.87 22.62
C ASN A 62 1.48 -8.80 23.05
N GLY A 63 2.62 -8.78 22.35
CA GLY A 63 3.79 -9.63 22.63
C GLY A 63 3.68 -11.07 22.13
N SER A 64 2.58 -11.47 21.48
CA SER A 64 2.45 -12.82 20.92
C SER A 64 3.41 -12.99 19.73
N LYS A 65 4.21 -14.06 19.79
CA LYS A 65 5.13 -14.45 18.73
C LYS A 65 4.46 -15.45 17.83
N LYS A 66 4.49 -15.19 16.53
CA LYS A 66 3.95 -16.11 15.56
C LYS A 66 4.95 -16.40 14.44
N LYS A 67 5.17 -17.69 14.16
CA LYS A 67 6.24 -18.18 13.26
C LYS A 67 6.00 -17.79 11.80
N ASN A 68 7.01 -17.22 11.15
CA ASN A 68 7.04 -17.03 9.70
C ASN A 68 7.47 -18.35 9.00
N ILE A 69 7.23 -18.46 7.70
CA ILE A 69 7.71 -19.59 6.89
C ILE A 69 9.16 -19.32 6.50
N PHE A 70 10.06 -20.21 6.87
CA PHE A 70 11.45 -20.15 6.45
C PHE A 70 11.57 -20.49 4.97
N VAL A 71 12.32 -19.67 4.23
CA VAL A 71 12.68 -19.93 2.83
C VAL A 71 14.20 -20.04 2.72
N THR A 72 14.95 -19.05 3.19
CA THR A 72 16.42 -19.07 3.28
C THR A 72 16.92 -18.30 4.52
N ALA A 73 18.25 -18.29 4.74
CA ALA A 73 18.89 -17.69 5.93
C ALA A 73 18.46 -16.25 6.23
N ASP A 74 18.17 -15.45 5.19
CA ASP A 74 17.75 -14.05 5.31
C ASP A 74 16.30 -13.82 4.84
N TYR A 75 15.53 -14.89 4.62
CA TYR A 75 14.29 -14.83 3.86
C TYR A 75 13.17 -15.65 4.52
N TYR A 76 12.22 -14.93 5.13
CA TYR A 76 11.02 -15.51 5.72
C TYR A 76 9.75 -14.93 5.08
N VAL A 77 8.77 -15.78 4.77
CA VAL A 77 7.46 -15.34 4.30
C VAL A 77 6.50 -15.16 5.48
N TYR A 78 5.81 -14.03 5.51
CA TYR A 78 4.81 -13.73 6.55
C TYR A 78 3.63 -14.70 6.50
N THR A 79 3.28 -15.25 7.65
CA THR A 79 2.11 -16.16 7.78
C THR A 79 0.90 -15.48 8.40
N HIS A 80 1.04 -14.27 8.95
CA HIS A 80 -0.01 -13.53 9.66
C HIS A 80 -0.78 -12.61 8.73
N LEU A 81 -1.38 -13.23 7.71
CA LEU A 81 -2.16 -12.54 6.71
C LEU A 81 -3.65 -12.81 6.94
N THR A 82 -4.50 -11.85 6.58
CA THR A 82 -5.94 -12.10 6.45
C THR A 82 -6.17 -13.04 5.25
N PRO A 83 -7.28 -13.80 5.20
CA PRO A 83 -7.57 -14.66 4.05
C PRO A 83 -7.56 -13.91 2.71
N ALA A 84 -8.06 -12.67 2.69
CA ALA A 84 -8.00 -11.80 1.51
C ALA A 84 -6.56 -11.46 1.10
N ALA A 85 -5.67 -11.19 2.06
CA ALA A 85 -4.27 -10.94 1.77
C ALA A 85 -3.53 -12.22 1.30
N MET A 86 -3.87 -13.39 1.85
CA MET A 86 -3.37 -14.68 1.35
C MET A 86 -3.78 -14.91 -0.10
N GLN A 87 -5.03 -14.63 -0.44
CA GLN A 87 -5.52 -14.77 -1.81
C GLN A 87 -4.73 -13.90 -2.80
N LYS A 88 -4.43 -12.66 -2.42
CA LYS A 88 -3.58 -11.77 -3.23
C LYS A 88 -2.17 -12.33 -3.42
N VAL A 89 -1.60 -12.97 -2.39
CA VAL A 89 -0.29 -13.62 -2.50
C VAL A 89 -0.35 -14.80 -3.46
N TYR A 90 -1.38 -15.64 -3.38
CA TYR A 90 -1.55 -16.77 -4.30
C TYR A 90 -1.62 -16.31 -5.74
N THR A 91 -2.51 -15.35 -6.05
CA THR A 91 -2.68 -14.85 -7.42
C THR A 91 -1.40 -14.21 -7.95
N LYS A 92 -0.73 -13.39 -7.13
CA LYS A 92 0.50 -12.72 -7.52
C LYS A 92 1.62 -13.72 -7.79
N PHE A 93 1.83 -14.68 -6.88
CA PHE A 93 2.87 -15.68 -7.01
C PHE A 93 2.65 -16.61 -8.21
N ILE A 94 1.44 -17.17 -8.38
CA ILE A 94 1.12 -18.07 -9.50
C ILE A 94 1.33 -17.34 -10.83
N SER A 95 0.89 -16.08 -10.93
CA SER A 95 1.10 -15.27 -12.14
C SER A 95 2.57 -15.04 -12.48
N GLY A 96 3.44 -14.91 -11.47
CA GLY A 96 4.88 -14.78 -11.67
C GLY A 96 5.55 -16.12 -12.00
N TRP A 97 5.06 -17.20 -11.40
CA TRP A 97 5.58 -18.55 -11.59
C TRP A 97 5.39 -19.04 -13.02
N GLU A 98 4.23 -18.75 -13.63
CA GLU A 98 3.91 -19.11 -15.01
C GLU A 98 4.75 -18.30 -16.01
N LYS A 99 4.91 -16.99 -15.80
CA LYS A 99 5.69 -16.11 -16.67
C LYS A 99 7.17 -16.48 -16.77
N GLN A 100 7.73 -17.12 -15.73
CA GLN A 100 9.10 -17.62 -15.76
C GLN A 100 9.28 -18.90 -16.60
N ASN A 101 8.19 -19.62 -16.94
CA ASN A 101 8.29 -20.79 -17.82
C ASN A 101 8.48 -20.38 -19.30
N ASP A 102 8.12 -19.15 -19.67
CA ASP A 102 8.21 -18.64 -21.05
C ASP A 102 9.53 -17.87 -21.29
N GLY A 103 10.66 -18.60 -21.32
CA GLY A 103 11.93 -18.09 -21.86
C GLY A 103 12.61 -16.92 -21.10
N PRO A 104 13.80 -16.46 -21.55
CA PRO A 104 14.60 -15.51 -20.79
C PRO A 104 13.93 -14.13 -20.75
N LEU A 105 13.70 -13.67 -19.52
CA LEU A 105 13.06 -12.39 -19.16
C LEU A 105 13.65 -11.21 -19.96
N ASN A 106 12.86 -10.67 -20.88
CA ASN A 106 13.07 -9.33 -21.39
C ASN A 106 12.62 -8.28 -20.37
N LYS A 107 13.40 -7.20 -20.34
CA LYS A 107 13.36 -5.98 -19.50
C LYS A 107 12.04 -5.18 -19.52
N GLU A 108 10.90 -5.80 -19.78
CA GLU A 108 9.60 -5.12 -19.93
C GLU A 108 8.72 -5.21 -18.67
N PHE A 109 9.07 -6.07 -17.70
CA PHE A 109 8.29 -6.24 -16.47
C PHE A 109 8.50 -5.15 -15.42
N GLU A 110 9.63 -4.44 -15.42
CA GLU A 110 9.85 -3.29 -14.52
C GLU A 110 8.89 -2.13 -14.82
N ASN A 111 8.27 -2.09 -16.01
CA ASN A 111 7.36 -1.01 -16.39
C ASN A 111 5.86 -1.32 -16.19
N THR A 112 5.48 -2.54 -15.77
CA THR A 112 4.05 -2.96 -15.90
C THR A 112 3.44 -3.64 -14.66
N LEU A 113 4.13 -3.75 -13.52
CA LEU A 113 3.55 -4.35 -12.30
C LEU A 113 3.64 -3.52 -11.01
N ASP A 114 4.16 -2.30 -11.09
CA ASP A 114 4.13 -1.30 -10.01
C ASP A 114 3.35 -0.04 -10.42
N GLN A 115 2.23 -0.21 -11.11
CA GLN A 115 1.15 0.77 -11.01
C GLN A 115 0.13 0.24 -10.00
N PRO A 116 0.11 0.73 -8.74
CA PRO A 116 -1.19 1.07 -8.18
C PRO A 116 -1.93 1.85 -9.26
N GLN A 117 -3.22 1.60 -9.47
CA GLN A 117 -4.01 2.55 -10.24
C GLN A 117 -3.67 3.93 -9.68
N ASP A 118 -3.04 4.78 -10.50
CA ASP A 118 -2.84 6.18 -10.20
C ASP A 118 -4.25 6.80 -10.21
N GLU A 119 -5.04 6.51 -9.17
CA GLU A 119 -5.70 7.59 -8.48
C GLU A 119 -4.54 8.50 -8.06
N GLU A 120 -4.15 9.43 -8.93
CA GLU A 120 -3.20 10.48 -8.60
C GLU A 120 -3.59 10.96 -7.21
N LYS A 121 -2.78 10.62 -6.20
CA LYS A 121 -3.11 11.00 -4.82
C LYS A 121 -3.34 12.50 -4.88
N PRO A 122 -4.54 12.98 -4.49
CA PRO A 122 -4.87 14.38 -4.66
C PRO A 122 -3.73 15.18 -4.04
N LYS A 123 -3.10 16.07 -4.83
CA LYS A 123 -2.05 16.93 -4.31
C LYS A 123 -2.64 17.68 -3.12
N LEU A 124 -1.93 17.74 -2.01
CA LEU A 124 -2.46 18.34 -0.77
C LEU A 124 -1.71 19.62 -0.46
N LYS A 125 -2.45 20.66 -0.09
CA LYS A 125 -1.90 21.94 0.33
C LYS A 125 -2.16 22.21 1.81
N ASN A 126 -1.11 22.59 2.52
CA ASN A 126 -1.19 23.01 3.91
C ASN A 126 -1.47 24.52 4.00
N ILE A 127 -2.56 24.89 4.66
CA ILE A 127 -2.95 26.26 4.97
C ILE A 127 -2.81 26.50 6.47
N TYR A 128 -1.96 27.47 6.82
CA TYR A 128 -1.62 27.78 8.22
C TYR A 128 -2.49 28.88 8.83
N LYS A 129 -3.17 29.68 8.00
CA LYS A 129 -4.04 30.78 8.43
C LYS A 129 -5.50 30.29 8.47
N LYS A 130 -6.10 30.27 9.67
CA LYS A 130 -7.48 29.79 9.87
C LYS A 130 -8.50 30.55 9.01
N SER A 131 -8.43 31.87 8.94
CA SER A 131 -9.39 32.67 8.16
C SER A 131 -9.35 32.32 6.68
N LEU A 132 -8.14 32.17 6.12
CA LEU A 132 -7.91 31.80 4.74
C LEU A 132 -8.45 30.40 4.43
N ALA A 133 -8.20 29.43 5.32
CA ALA A 133 -8.75 28.08 5.18
C ALA A 133 -10.28 28.07 5.19
N MET A 134 -10.90 28.87 6.07
CA MET A 134 -12.37 28.96 6.14
C MET A 134 -12.97 29.63 4.90
N ASP A 135 -12.30 30.65 4.35
CA ASP A 135 -12.75 31.30 3.11
C ASP A 135 -12.65 30.35 1.90
N LEU A 136 -11.60 29.53 1.81
CA LEU A 136 -11.49 28.49 0.79
C LEU A 136 -12.57 27.40 0.92
N VAL A 137 -12.88 26.97 2.15
CA VAL A 137 -13.97 26.02 2.39
C VAL A 137 -15.34 26.62 2.00
N ARG A 138 -15.57 27.91 2.28
CA ARG A 138 -16.78 28.62 1.84
C ARG A 138 -16.87 28.77 0.32
N ALA A 139 -15.73 28.85 -0.36
CA ALA A 139 -15.66 28.84 -1.82
C ALA A 139 -15.91 27.45 -2.43
N GLY A 140 -16.10 26.42 -1.60
CA GLY A 140 -16.46 25.06 -2.04
C GLY A 140 -15.28 24.10 -2.16
N HIS A 141 -14.09 24.47 -1.66
CA HIS A 141 -12.92 23.59 -1.68
C HIS A 141 -12.94 22.57 -0.54
N ASP A 142 -12.66 21.32 -0.87
CA ASP A 142 -12.71 20.21 0.10
C ASP A 142 -11.56 20.25 1.10
N LEU A 143 -11.94 20.28 2.39
CA LEU A 143 -11.02 20.09 3.49
C LEU A 143 -10.75 18.59 3.69
N HIS A 144 -9.53 18.15 3.40
CA HIS A 144 -9.16 16.76 3.53
C HIS A 144 -8.99 16.34 4.99
N HIS A 145 -8.20 17.09 5.77
CA HIS A 145 -8.01 16.85 7.20
C HIS A 145 -7.37 18.07 7.87
N THR A 146 -7.23 18.00 9.20
CA THR A 146 -6.49 19.00 9.96
C THR A 146 -5.46 18.31 10.86
N MET A 147 -4.35 18.98 11.11
CA MET A 147 -3.26 18.47 11.95
C MET A 147 -2.71 19.56 12.85
N ARG A 148 -2.07 19.20 13.97
CA ARG A 148 -1.38 20.18 14.81
C ARG A 148 -0.04 20.55 14.17
N ASN A 149 0.33 21.83 14.27
CA ASN A 149 1.63 22.28 13.82
C ASN A 149 2.75 21.65 14.66
N ARG A 150 3.74 21.06 13.99
CA ARG A 150 4.90 20.40 14.61
C ARG A 150 5.76 21.37 15.43
N SER A 151 5.93 22.60 14.96
CA SER A 151 6.77 23.61 15.61
C SER A 151 6.08 24.29 16.79
N ASN A 152 4.74 24.43 16.73
CA ASN A 152 3.96 24.99 17.82
C ASN A 152 2.55 24.36 17.86
N PRO A 153 2.32 23.40 18.78
CA PRO A 153 1.07 22.64 18.86
C PRO A 153 -0.19 23.47 19.14
N LYS A 154 -0.05 24.74 19.53
CA LYS A 154 -1.17 25.67 19.71
C LYS A 154 -1.89 25.96 18.39
N TYR A 155 -1.18 25.89 17.26
CA TYR A 155 -1.73 26.20 15.95
C TYR A 155 -2.19 24.93 15.21
N GLN A 156 -3.35 25.05 14.56
CA GLN A 156 -3.90 24.02 13.68
C GLN A 156 -3.52 24.32 12.23
N ILE A 157 -3.09 23.30 11.50
CA ILE A 157 -2.85 23.34 10.05
C ILE A 157 -4.06 22.69 9.37
N TYR A 158 -4.58 23.35 8.35
CA TYR A 158 -5.71 22.89 7.54
C TYR A 158 -5.17 22.34 6.22
N VAL A 159 -5.55 21.13 5.84
CA VAL A 159 -5.05 20.47 4.63
C VAL A 159 -6.19 20.37 3.63
N LEU A 160 -6.05 21.04 2.50
CA LEU A 160 -7.03 21.04 1.41
C LEU A 160 -6.49 20.28 0.20
N VAL A 161 -7.40 19.81 -0.65
CA VAL A 161 -7.06 19.24 -1.95
C VAL A 161 -6.63 20.37 -2.90
N GLU A 162 -5.42 20.27 -3.42
CA GLU A 162 -4.83 21.21 -4.37
C GLU A 162 -5.42 20.96 -5.77
N THR A 163 -6.44 21.72 -6.10
CA THR A 163 -6.99 21.83 -7.46
C THR A 163 -6.52 23.13 -8.12
N PRO A 164 -6.48 23.21 -9.46
CA PRO A 164 -6.18 24.46 -10.16
C PRO A 164 -7.13 25.62 -9.77
N GLU A 165 -8.39 25.29 -9.43
CA GLU A 165 -9.38 26.25 -8.95
C GLU A 165 -9.05 26.76 -7.55
N MET A 166 -8.67 25.86 -6.64
CA MET A 166 -8.23 26.22 -5.28
C MET A 166 -7.04 27.18 -5.29
N ILE A 167 -6.09 26.98 -6.21
CA ILE A 167 -4.94 27.88 -6.36
C ILE A 167 -5.36 29.27 -6.82
N ARG A 168 -6.28 29.37 -7.79
CA ARG A 168 -6.79 30.67 -8.28
C ARG A 168 -7.50 31.44 -7.17
N ASP A 169 -8.35 30.76 -6.41
CA ASP A 169 -9.09 31.38 -5.31
C ASP A 169 -8.17 31.78 -4.16
N LEU A 170 -7.16 30.95 -3.86
CA LEU A 170 -6.13 31.28 -2.88
C LEU A 170 -5.40 32.58 -3.24
N LEU A 171 -4.98 32.74 -4.50
CA LEU A 171 -4.32 33.96 -4.97
C LEU A 171 -5.25 35.19 -4.85
N ALA A 172 -6.51 35.06 -5.28
CA ALA A 172 -7.48 36.15 -5.19
C ALA A 172 -7.75 36.60 -3.74
N LEU A 173 -7.84 35.65 -2.81
CA LEU A 173 -8.05 35.94 -1.38
C LEU A 173 -6.84 36.63 -0.75
N VAL A 174 -5.63 36.20 -1.11
CA VAL A 174 -4.39 36.81 -0.62
C VAL A 174 -4.25 38.24 -1.15
N GLU A 175 -4.50 38.48 -2.44
CA GLU A 175 -4.48 39.82 -3.01
C GLU A 175 -5.49 40.77 -2.34
N ARG A 176 -6.71 40.27 -2.06
CA ARG A 176 -7.73 41.05 -1.36
C ARG A 176 -7.27 41.44 0.04
N ASP A 177 -6.74 40.48 0.81
CA ASP A 177 -6.25 40.69 2.17
C ASP A 177 -5.09 41.71 2.19
N GLU A 178 -4.18 41.65 1.21
CA GLU A 178 -3.08 42.61 1.06
C GLU A 178 -3.59 44.03 0.77
N ARG A 179 -4.54 44.20 -0.15
CA ARG A 179 -5.13 45.52 -0.44
C ARG A 179 -5.76 46.15 0.80
N LEU A 180 -6.57 45.38 1.53
CA LEU A 180 -7.21 45.84 2.77
C LEU A 180 -6.19 46.24 3.84
N TYR A 181 -5.09 45.50 3.95
CA TYR A 181 -4.00 45.84 4.87
C TYR A 181 -3.35 47.20 4.51
N GLN A 182 -3.06 47.43 3.23
CA GLN A 182 -2.47 48.68 2.77
C GLN A 182 -3.41 49.89 2.95
N GLU A 183 -4.70 49.71 2.73
CA GLU A 183 -5.71 50.75 2.96
C GLU A 183 -5.87 51.10 4.45
N GLY A 184 -5.76 50.09 5.33
CA GLY A 184 -5.80 50.27 6.77
C GLY A 184 -4.59 51.00 7.35
N GLN A 185 -3.41 50.86 6.73
CA GLN A 185 -2.16 51.54 7.13
C GLN A 185 -2.10 53.00 6.67
N LYS A 186 -2.96 53.42 5.74
CA LYS A 186 -3.04 54.79 5.22
C LYS A 186 -3.99 55.71 6.01
N LYS A 187 -4.61 55.19 7.07
CA LYS A 187 -5.43 55.95 8.03
C LYS A 187 -4.64 56.23 9.29
#